data_AF-A0A3B9M7N7-F1
#
_entry.id   AF-A0A3B9M7N7-F1
#
_cell.length_a   1.000
_cell.length_b   1.000
_cell.length_c   1.000
_cell.angle_alpha   90.00
_cell.angle_beta   90.00
_cell.angle_gamma   90.00
#
_symmetry.space_group_name_H-M   'P 1'
#
loop_
_entity.id
_entity.type
_entity.pdbx_description
1 polymer ?
#
loop_
_entity_poly.entity_id
_entity_poly.type
_entity_poly.pdbx_seq_one_letter_code
_entity_poly.pdbx_strand_id
1 'polypeptide(L)'
;KQQPKLLPTYHRFRNHLLRMWSAFQEAQAEHDKAERESAERFWASLRLVRSTRGPGAEAWSIVNVDDERRGEVNVIWGEPHPYCLVVLDDAIEAGGWEQVIYRLEQEILVEEPGDVSYAVWHKGFVGEYYRCADCGELHS
;
A
#
# COMPACT_ATOMS: atom_id res chain seq x y z
N LYS A 1 40.17 41.75 2.22
CA LYS A 1 39.22 40.84 1.56
C LYS A 1 37.95 40.78 2.41
N GLN A 2 36.91 41.57 2.09
CA GLN A 2 35.61 41.46 2.77
C GLN A 2 35.00 40.12 2.35
N GLN A 3 34.82 39.19 3.29
CA GLN A 3 34.06 37.97 3.01
C GLN A 3 32.63 38.39 2.61
N PRO A 4 32.12 37.97 1.44
CA PRO A 4 30.76 38.29 1.06
C PRO A 4 29.80 37.71 2.10
N LYS A 5 28.66 38.35 2.30
CA LYS A 5 27.66 38.11 3.36
C LYS A 5 27.17 36.64 3.43
N LEU A 6 27.97 35.73 3.99
CA LEU A 6 27.69 34.30 4.08
C LEU A 6 26.45 33.99 4.93
N LEU A 7 26.27 34.73 6.04
CA LEU A 7 25.12 34.57 6.94
C LEU A 7 23.77 34.83 6.24
N PRO A 8 23.55 35.98 5.57
CA PRO A 8 22.32 36.22 4.82
C PRO A 8 22.05 35.21 3.69
N THR A 9 23.09 34.67 3.06
CA THR A 9 22.93 33.61 2.03
C THR A 9 22.53 32.29 2.67
N TYR A 10 23.17 31.91 3.78
CA TYR A 10 22.81 30.73 4.56
C TYR A 10 21.36 30.79 5.06
N HIS A 11 20.92 31.92 5.63
CA HIS A 11 19.54 32.06 6.08
C HIS A 11 18.52 31.93 4.93
N ARG A 12 18.83 32.46 3.76
CA ARG A 12 17.98 32.29 2.57
C ARG A 12 17.92 30.84 2.13
N PHE A 13 19.06 30.14 2.09
CA PHE A 13 19.12 28.74 1.73
C PHE A 13 18.37 27.85 2.73
N ARG A 14 18.60 28.02 4.03
CA ARG A 14 17.86 27.32 5.09
C ARG A 14 16.35 27.54 4.98
N ASN A 15 15.92 28.79 4.82
CA ASN A 15 14.50 29.11 4.70
C ASN A 15 13.88 28.51 3.43
N HIS A 16 14.64 28.43 2.34
CA HIS A 16 14.19 27.76 1.12
C HIS A 16 14.03 26.25 1.33
N LEU A 17 15.01 25.58 1.95
CA LEU A 17 14.91 24.16 2.29
C LEU A 17 13.73 23.87 3.22
N LEU A 18 13.50 24.69 4.23
CA LEU A 18 12.36 24.52 5.14
C LEU A 18 11.03 24.65 4.38
N ARG A 19 10.91 25.57 3.43
CA ARG A 19 9.70 25.70 2.60
C ARG A 19 9.51 24.51 1.67
N MET A 20 10.58 24.02 1.04
CA MET A 20 10.53 22.81 0.21
C MET A 20 10.11 21.60 1.05
N TRP A 21 10.67 21.46 2.24
CA TRP A 21 10.29 20.39 3.16
C TRP A 21 8.82 20.47 3.58
N SER A 22 8.32 21.65 3.94
CA SER A 22 6.88 21.83 4.25
C SER A 22 5.99 21.50 3.05
N ALA A 23 6.32 21.97 1.85
CA ALA A 23 5.57 21.65 0.64
C ALA A 23 5.58 20.15 0.33
N PHE A 24 6.71 19.47 0.57
CA PHE A 24 6.81 18.02 0.45
C PHE A 24 5.92 17.30 1.46
N GLN A 25 5.92 17.73 2.72
CA GLN A 25 5.03 17.16 3.75
C GLN A 25 3.55 17.36 3.43
N GLU A 26 3.18 18.52 2.91
CA GLU A 26 1.81 18.80 2.45
C GLU A 26 1.42 17.88 1.29
N ALA A 27 2.28 17.73 0.29
CA ALA A 27 2.05 16.83 -0.84
C ALA A 27 1.91 15.35 -0.40
N GLN A 28 2.74 14.91 0.55
CA GLN A 28 2.63 13.56 1.11
C GLN A 28 1.30 13.38 1.85
N ALA A 29 0.89 14.34 2.67
CA ALA A 29 -0.38 14.27 3.39
C ALA A 29 -1.59 14.26 2.44
N GLU A 30 -1.53 15.01 1.34
CA GLU A 30 -2.55 14.98 0.29
C GLU A 30 -2.58 13.62 -0.43
N HIS A 31 -1.42 13.04 -0.73
CA HIS A 31 -1.30 11.71 -1.32
C HIS A 31 -1.91 10.64 -0.41
N ASP A 32 -1.50 10.58 0.86
CA ASP A 32 -2.01 9.61 1.84
C ASP A 32 -3.52 9.75 2.06
N LYS A 33 -4.03 10.98 1.97
CA LYS A 33 -5.47 11.25 2.01
C LYS A 33 -6.17 10.69 0.77
N ALA A 34 -5.62 10.91 -0.43
CA ALA A 34 -6.19 10.41 -1.67
C ALA A 34 -6.21 8.88 -1.71
N GLU A 35 -5.14 8.21 -1.24
CA GLU A 35 -5.11 6.75 -1.11
C GLU A 35 -6.20 6.25 -0.16
N ARG A 36 -6.35 6.87 1.02
CA ARG A 36 -7.40 6.52 1.97
C ARG A 36 -8.80 6.66 1.36
N GLU A 37 -9.08 7.78 0.68
CA GLU A 37 -10.37 8.01 0.01
C GLU A 37 -10.61 7.04 -1.16
N SER A 38 -9.56 6.60 -1.84
CA SER A 38 -9.62 5.56 -2.87
C SER A 38 -10.00 4.21 -2.25
N ALA A 39 -9.31 3.83 -1.17
CA ALA A 39 -9.56 2.59 -0.44
C ALA A 39 -10.98 2.56 0.13
N GLU A 40 -11.43 3.65 0.75
CA GLU A 40 -12.80 3.77 1.28
C GLU A 40 -13.86 3.57 0.20
N ARG A 41 -13.67 4.18 -0.98
CA ARG A 41 -14.60 4.00 -2.12
C ARG A 41 -14.58 2.58 -2.65
N PHE A 42 -13.40 1.99 -2.83
CA PHE A 42 -13.25 0.61 -3.30
C PHE A 42 -13.93 -0.39 -2.35
N TRP A 43 -13.74 -0.19 -1.04
CA TRP A 43 -14.27 -1.09 -0.01
C TRP A 43 -15.71 -0.77 0.41
N ALA A 44 -16.35 0.27 -0.12
CA ALA A 44 -17.69 0.68 0.29
C ALA A 44 -18.75 -0.43 0.15
N SER A 45 -18.62 -1.28 -0.86
CA SER A 45 -19.51 -2.42 -1.13
C SER A 45 -18.83 -3.78 -0.98
N LEU A 46 -17.62 -3.82 -0.41
CA LEU A 46 -16.81 -5.02 -0.27
C LEU A 46 -16.40 -5.22 1.19
N ARG A 47 -16.22 -6.47 1.58
CA ARG A 47 -15.73 -6.81 2.92
C ARG A 47 -14.75 -7.96 2.85
N LEU A 48 -13.74 -7.89 3.71
CA LEU A 48 -12.79 -8.97 3.91
C LEU A 48 -13.33 -9.92 4.99
N VAL A 49 -13.49 -11.19 4.64
CA VAL A 49 -14.00 -12.21 5.57
C VAL A 49 -12.94 -13.29 5.74
N ARG A 50 -12.47 -13.47 6.98
CA ARG A 50 -11.48 -14.51 7.28
C ARG A 50 -12.13 -15.89 7.09
N SER A 51 -11.52 -16.71 6.25
CA SER A 51 -12.00 -18.06 5.92
C SER A 51 -11.20 -19.13 6.68
N THR A 52 -9.88 -18.96 6.80
CA THR A 52 -8.99 -19.90 7.49
C THR A 52 -7.99 -19.14 8.35
N ARG A 53 -7.69 -19.70 9.53
CA ARG A 53 -6.62 -19.22 10.41
C ARG A 53 -5.73 -20.38 10.84
N GLY A 54 -4.44 -20.29 10.54
CA GLY A 54 -3.46 -21.29 10.93
C GLY A 54 -2.10 -20.66 11.24
N PRO A 55 -1.22 -21.37 11.97
CA PRO A 55 0.08 -20.83 12.39
C PRO A 55 1.06 -20.58 11.24
N GLY A 56 0.84 -21.17 10.06
CA GLY A 56 1.69 -20.97 8.87
C GLY A 56 0.96 -20.39 7.66
N ALA A 57 -0.36 -20.20 7.75
CA ALA A 57 -1.13 -19.57 6.68
C ALA A 57 -2.46 -19.04 7.20
N GLU A 58 -2.90 -17.93 6.61
CA GLU A 58 -4.23 -17.36 6.82
C GLU A 58 -4.88 -17.09 5.45
N ALA A 59 -6.19 -17.24 5.37
CA ALA A 59 -6.94 -17.04 4.14
C ALA A 59 -8.16 -16.18 4.37
N TRP A 60 -8.45 -15.28 3.43
CA TRP A 60 -9.59 -14.38 3.45
C TRP A 60 -10.31 -14.41 2.11
N SER A 61 -11.62 -14.26 2.17
CA SER A 61 -12.47 -14.03 1.01
C SER A 61 -12.83 -12.55 0.94
N ILE A 62 -12.77 -12.00 -0.28
CA ILE A 62 -13.35 -10.70 -0.58
C ILE A 62 -14.77 -10.96 -1.06
N VAL A 63 -15.76 -10.44 -0.36
CA VAL A 63 -17.18 -10.63 -0.72
C VAL A 63 -17.89 -9.30 -0.85
N ASN A 64 -18.92 -9.23 -1.70
CA ASN A 64 -19.75 -8.04 -1.83
C ASN A 64 -20.88 -8.02 -0.77
N VAL A 65 -21.77 -7.05 -0.88
CA VAL A 65 -22.95 -6.88 -0.01
C VAL A 65 -23.95 -8.05 -0.07
N ASP A 66 -23.92 -8.82 -1.15
CA ASP A 66 -24.79 -9.98 -1.39
C ASP A 66 -24.11 -11.31 -1.02
N ASP A 67 -22.94 -11.25 -0.36
CA ASP A 67 -22.09 -12.39 -0.02
C ASP A 67 -21.54 -13.18 -1.22
N GLU A 68 -21.60 -12.59 -2.42
CA GLU A 68 -20.92 -13.13 -3.58
C GLU A 68 -19.42 -12.88 -3.47
N ARG A 69 -18.65 -13.94 -3.67
CA ARG A 69 -17.20 -13.90 -3.60
C ARG A 69 -16.63 -13.20 -4.84
N ARG A 70 -15.85 -12.15 -4.61
CA ARG A 70 -15.15 -11.33 -5.61
C ARG A 70 -13.64 -11.54 -5.62
N GLY A 71 -13.13 -12.31 -4.67
CA GLY A 71 -11.71 -12.63 -4.62
C GLY A 71 -11.32 -13.45 -3.40
N GLU A 72 -10.02 -13.67 -3.31
CA GLU A 72 -9.34 -14.38 -2.25
C GLU A 72 -8.02 -13.72 -1.95
N VAL A 73 -7.63 -13.75 -0.68
CA VAL A 73 -6.29 -13.44 -0.23
C VAL A 73 -5.79 -14.63 0.58
N ASN A 74 -4.64 -15.17 0.22
CA ASN A 74 -3.95 -16.21 0.97
C ASN A 74 -2.59 -15.67 1.42
N VAL A 75 -2.39 -15.56 2.72
CA VAL A 75 -1.09 -15.22 3.29
C VAL A 75 -0.44 -16.50 3.80
N ILE A 76 0.79 -16.75 3.35
CA ILE A 76 1.63 -17.84 3.81
C ILE A 76 2.72 -17.22 4.68
N TRP A 77 2.72 -17.60 5.95
CA TRP A 77 3.69 -17.15 6.94
C TRP A 77 4.84 -18.15 6.96
N GLY A 78 6.05 -17.73 6.57
CA GLY A 78 7.19 -18.64 6.54
C GLY A 78 8.42 -18.11 5.82
N GLU A 79 9.41 -19.00 5.68
CA GLU A 79 10.70 -18.70 5.05
C GLU A 79 10.67 -18.87 3.51
N PRO A 80 11.46 -18.08 2.75
CA PRO A 80 12.40 -17.09 3.26
C PRO A 80 11.71 -15.83 3.78
N HIS A 81 10.56 -15.42 3.21
CA HIS A 81 9.79 -14.22 3.60
C HIS A 81 8.28 -14.52 3.51
N PRO A 82 7.42 -13.87 4.32
CA PRO A 82 5.98 -14.00 4.18
C PRO A 82 5.49 -13.59 2.77
N TYR A 83 4.51 -14.33 2.26
CA TYR A 83 4.03 -14.18 0.89
C TYR A 83 2.51 -14.14 0.84
N CYS A 84 1.97 -13.22 0.04
CA CYS A 84 0.54 -12.99 -0.10
C CYS A 84 0.09 -13.22 -1.54
N LEU A 85 -0.78 -14.20 -1.75
CA LEU A 85 -1.44 -14.45 -3.02
C LEU A 85 -2.83 -13.79 -3.01
N VAL A 86 -3.02 -12.82 -3.90
CA VAL A 86 -4.29 -12.12 -4.13
C VAL A 86 -4.88 -12.61 -5.45
N VAL A 87 -6.10 -13.13 -5.38
CA VAL A 87 -6.86 -13.62 -6.54
C VAL A 87 -8.15 -12.82 -6.64
N LEU A 88 -8.39 -12.18 -7.77
CA LEU A 88 -9.54 -11.29 -7.96
C LEU A 88 -10.39 -11.74 -9.15
N ASP A 89 -11.70 -11.63 -8.98
CA ASP A 89 -12.71 -11.82 -10.03
C ASP A 89 -12.77 -10.61 -10.98
N ASP A 90 -13.32 -10.82 -12.17
CA ASP A 90 -13.49 -9.85 -13.26
C ASP A 90 -14.36 -8.66 -12.87
N ALA A 91 -15.20 -8.84 -11.85
CA ALA A 91 -16.02 -7.78 -11.29
C ALA A 91 -15.19 -6.70 -10.56
N ILE A 92 -13.95 -7.00 -10.19
CA ILE A 92 -13.00 -6.04 -9.64
C ILE A 92 -12.27 -5.37 -10.81
N GLU A 93 -12.08 -4.05 -10.77
CA GLU A 93 -11.31 -3.35 -11.81
C GLU A 93 -9.81 -3.68 -11.75
N ALA A 94 -9.09 -3.57 -12.88
CA ALA A 94 -7.70 -4.00 -13.00
C ALA A 94 -6.69 -3.23 -12.10
N GLY A 95 -7.10 -2.15 -11.43
CA GLY A 95 -6.31 -1.43 -10.40
C GLY A 95 -6.82 -1.66 -8.96
N GLY A 96 -7.92 -2.39 -8.79
CA GLY A 96 -8.52 -2.62 -7.47
C GLY A 96 -7.63 -3.44 -6.52
N TRP A 97 -6.68 -4.20 -7.05
CA TRP A 97 -5.72 -4.97 -6.26
C TRP A 97 -4.84 -4.08 -5.37
N GLU A 98 -4.53 -2.85 -5.78
CA GLU A 98 -3.76 -1.90 -4.96
C GLU A 98 -4.51 -1.58 -3.67
N GLN A 99 -5.84 -1.42 -3.77
CA GLN A 99 -6.70 -1.14 -2.63
C GLN A 99 -6.86 -2.38 -1.73
N VAL A 100 -6.70 -3.57 -2.30
CA VAL A 100 -6.62 -4.82 -1.54
C VAL A 100 -5.33 -4.85 -0.72
N ILE A 101 -4.18 -4.65 -1.37
CA ILE A 101 -2.88 -4.61 -0.68
C ILE A 101 -2.86 -3.53 0.40
N TYR A 102 -3.33 -2.33 0.09
CA TYR A 102 -3.44 -1.23 1.06
C TYR A 102 -4.20 -1.68 2.32
N ARG A 103 -5.37 -2.32 2.17
CA ARG A 103 -6.13 -2.82 3.32
C ARG A 103 -5.40 -3.93 4.09
N LEU A 104 -4.71 -4.83 3.39
CA LEU A 104 -3.91 -5.88 4.04
C LEU A 104 -2.80 -5.27 4.91
N GLU A 105 -2.10 -4.27 4.40
CA GLU A 105 -1.06 -3.55 5.13
C GLU A 105 -1.63 -2.83 6.37
N GLN A 106 -2.83 -2.26 6.27
CA GLN A 106 -3.45 -1.52 7.37
C GLN A 106 -4.17 -2.40 8.41
N GLU A 107 -4.70 -3.57 8.03
CA GLU A 107 -5.53 -4.39 8.92
C GLU A 107 -4.87 -5.71 9.36
N ILE A 108 -3.92 -6.23 8.59
CA ILE A 108 -3.38 -7.59 8.77
C ILE A 108 -1.88 -7.56 9.00
N LEU A 109 -1.15 -6.80 8.19
CA LEU A 109 0.31 -6.76 8.18
C LEU A 109 0.87 -5.54 8.93
N VAL A 110 0.14 -5.01 9.91
CA VAL A 110 0.46 -3.75 10.59
C VAL A 110 1.85 -3.73 11.22
N GLU A 111 2.34 -4.88 11.68
CA GLU A 111 3.65 -5.02 12.34
C GLU A 111 4.80 -5.29 11.37
N GLU A 112 4.51 -5.78 10.16
CA GLU A 112 5.50 -6.15 9.13
C GLU A 112 5.14 -5.56 7.74
N PRO A 113 4.76 -4.26 7.64
CA PRO A 113 4.36 -3.68 6.37
C PRO A 113 5.58 -3.56 5.46
N GLY A 114 5.53 -4.25 4.33
CA GLY A 114 6.54 -4.18 3.28
C GLY A 114 7.60 -5.30 3.29
N ASP A 115 7.61 -6.15 4.31
CA ASP A 115 8.39 -7.40 4.30
C ASP A 115 7.66 -8.54 3.55
N VAL A 116 6.41 -8.27 3.16
CA VAL A 116 5.55 -9.22 2.42
C VAL A 116 5.63 -8.93 0.92
N SER A 117 5.89 -10.00 0.15
CA SER A 117 5.74 -9.98 -1.30
C SER A 117 4.31 -10.38 -1.69
N TYR A 118 3.79 -9.78 -2.75
CA TYR A 118 2.43 -10.01 -3.22
C TYR A 118 2.46 -10.60 -4.62
N ALA A 119 1.73 -11.69 -4.86
CA ALA A 119 1.33 -12.06 -6.22
C ALA A 119 -0.14 -11.73 -6.43
N VAL A 120 -0.42 -11.02 -7.50
CA VAL A 120 -1.76 -10.64 -7.90
C VAL A 120 -2.12 -11.41 -9.15
N TRP A 121 -3.18 -12.18 -9.05
CA TRP A 121 -3.87 -12.74 -10.20
C TRP A 121 -5.23 -12.09 -10.34
N HIS A 122 -5.42 -11.44 -11.48
CA HIS A 122 -6.70 -10.88 -11.93
C HIS A 122 -6.89 -11.37 -13.37
N LYS A 123 -8.10 -11.69 -13.84
CA LYS A 123 -8.24 -12.37 -15.14
C LYS A 123 -7.63 -11.55 -16.28
N GLY A 124 -6.54 -12.08 -16.85
CA GLY A 124 -5.75 -11.44 -17.91
C GLY A 124 -4.48 -10.75 -17.42
N PHE A 125 -4.24 -10.71 -16.12
CA PHE A 125 -3.09 -10.10 -15.47
C PHE A 125 -2.50 -10.99 -14.37
N VAL A 126 -1.18 -11.20 -14.43
CA VAL A 126 -0.39 -11.79 -13.34
C VAL A 126 0.75 -10.83 -13.09
N GLY A 127 0.92 -10.42 -11.84
CA GLY A 127 2.04 -9.59 -11.41
C GLY A 127 2.53 -10.02 -10.05
N GLU A 128 3.84 -9.96 -9.87
CA GLU A 128 4.48 -10.05 -8.56
C GLU A 128 4.88 -8.64 -8.16
N TYR A 129 4.71 -8.32 -6.88
CA TYR A 129 4.94 -6.99 -6.34
C TYR A 129 5.59 -7.05 -4.97
N TYR A 130 6.41 -6.05 -4.67
CA TYR A 130 6.99 -5.86 -3.34
C TYR A 130 7.00 -4.38 -2.98
N ARG A 131 7.03 -4.10 -1.68
CA ARG A 131 7.17 -2.74 -1.15
C ARG A 131 8.66 -2.40 -1.08
N CYS A 132 9.09 -1.34 -1.74
CA CYS A 132 10.48 -0.90 -1.62
C CYS A 132 10.72 -0.20 -0.27
N ALA A 133 11.74 -0.63 0.46
CA ALA A 133 12.13 -0.04 1.74
C ALA A 133 12.63 1.42 1.60
N ASP A 134 13.18 1.80 0.45
CA ASP A 134 13.78 3.12 0.23
C ASP A 134 12.75 4.20 -0.12
N CYS A 135 11.73 3.88 -0.92
CA CYS A 135 10.71 4.84 -1.37
C CYS A 135 9.30 4.57 -0.87
N GLY A 136 9.02 3.38 -0.30
CA GLY A 136 7.68 3.00 0.18
C GLY A 136 6.66 2.68 -0.92
N GLU A 137 7.06 2.66 -2.18
CA GLU A 137 6.17 2.36 -3.32
C GLU A 137 6.11 0.85 -3.61
N LEU A 138 5.03 0.42 -4.28
CA LEU A 138 4.91 -0.93 -4.85
C LEU A 138 5.67 -0.99 -6.17
N HIS A 139 6.57 -1.96 -6.29
CA HIS A 139 7.27 -2.26 -7.52
C HIS A 139 6.98 -3.69 -7.98
N SER A 140 6.97 -3.88 -9.30
CA SER A 140 6.91 -5.19 -9.95
C SER A 140 8.29 -5.72 -10.32
#